data_AF-A0A2A9BNM2-F1
#
_entry.id   AF-A0A2A9BNM2-F1
#
_cell.length_a   1.000
_cell.length_b   1.000
_cell.length_c   1.000
_cell.angle_alpha   90.00
_cell.angle_beta   90.00
_cell.angle_gamma   90.00
#
_symmetry.space_group_name_H-M   'P 1'
#
loop_
_entity.id
_entity.type
_entity.pdbx_description
1 polymer ?
#
loop_
_entity_poly.entity_id
_entity_poly.type
_entity_poly.pdbx_seq_one_letter_code
_entity_poly.pdbx_strand_id
1 'polypeptide(L)'
;MEQNEFKLSGATVRVARLLKGVSATEFAKNVGLSLNHFTQLEREVAGITFRNHFRILRELRKLGYTDQQLAAILILTENIEGVEVKR
;
A
#
# COMPACT_ATOMS: atom_id res chain seq x y z
N MET A 1 -22.86 14.70 -1.07
CA MET A 1 -22.24 13.42 -1.47
C MET A 1 -20.90 13.36 -0.76
N GLU A 2 -20.78 12.57 0.29
CA GLU A 2 -19.47 12.23 0.84
C GLU A 2 -18.71 11.52 -0.28
N GLN A 3 -17.70 12.19 -0.84
CA GLN A 3 -16.74 11.50 -1.69
C GLN A 3 -16.02 10.54 -0.75
N ASN A 4 -16.27 9.24 -0.89
CA ASN A 4 -15.46 8.22 -0.24
C ASN A 4 -14.02 8.42 -0.75
N GLU A 5 -13.22 9.19 -0.03
CA GLU A 5 -11.82 9.42 -0.36
C GLU A 5 -11.14 8.06 -0.40
N PHE A 6 -10.57 7.75 -1.56
CA PHE A 6 -9.79 6.53 -1.77
C PHE A 6 -8.64 6.49 -0.74
N LYS A 7 -8.78 5.64 0.27
CA LYS A 7 -7.80 5.50 1.34
C LYS A 7 -7.03 4.19 1.17
N LEU A 8 -5.74 4.31 0.90
CA LEU A 8 -4.83 3.17 0.84
C LEU A 8 -4.73 2.49 2.21
N SER A 9 -4.80 1.16 2.23
CA SER A 9 -4.42 0.35 3.39
C SER A 9 -2.96 -0.09 3.29
N GLY A 10 -2.39 -0.55 4.40
CA GLY A 10 -1.03 -1.06 4.42
C GLY A 10 -0.87 -2.31 3.56
N ALA A 11 -1.87 -3.19 3.60
CA ALA A 11 -1.94 -4.38 2.76
C ALA A 11 -1.96 -4.03 1.27
N THR A 12 -2.73 -3.02 0.85
CA THR A 12 -2.77 -2.56 -0.55
C THR A 12 -1.39 -2.12 -1.03
N VAL A 13 -0.68 -1.33 -0.21
CA VAL A 13 0.66 -0.83 -0.54
C VAL A 13 1.64 -2.00 -0.72
N ARG A 14 1.58 -2.98 0.19
CA ARG A 14 2.42 -4.18 0.14
C ARG A 14 2.17 -4.98 -1.13
N VAL A 15 0.91 -5.27 -1.46
CA VAL A 15 0.55 -6.06 -2.65
C VAL A 15 0.97 -5.33 -3.92
N ALA A 16 0.64 -4.03 -4.04
CA ALA A 16 1.01 -3.22 -5.20
C ALA A 16 2.54 -3.18 -5.39
N ARG A 17 3.31 -3.03 -4.31
CA ARG A 17 4.77 -3.06 -4.37
C ARG A 17 5.30 -4.41 -4.85
N LEU A 18 4.79 -5.51 -4.28
CA LEU A 18 5.23 -6.87 -4.62
C LEU A 18 4.92 -7.25 -6.06
N LEU A 19 3.76 -6.85 -6.58
CA LEU A 19 3.37 -7.06 -7.98
C LEU A 19 4.31 -6.36 -8.98
N LYS A 20 5.01 -5.31 -8.55
CA LYS A 20 6.03 -4.61 -9.35
C LYS A 20 7.46 -5.08 -9.08
N GLY A 21 7.64 -6.07 -8.21
CA GLY A 21 8.96 -6.59 -7.84
C GLY A 21 9.84 -5.60 -7.07
N VAL A 22 9.26 -4.51 -6.54
CA VAL A 22 10.02 -3.46 -5.83
C VAL A 22 10.28 -3.92 -4.39
N SER A 23 11.50 -3.72 -3.88
CA SER A 23 11.83 -4.09 -2.50
C SER A 23 11.24 -3.08 -1.49
N ALA A 24 10.96 -3.53 -0.27
CA ALA A 24 10.47 -2.62 0.79
C ALA A 24 11.47 -1.50 1.10
N THR A 25 12.77 -1.80 1.05
CA THR A 25 13.87 -0.84 1.25
C THR A 25 13.87 0.25 0.18
N GLU A 26 13.78 -0.14 -1.09
CA GLU A 26 13.72 0.79 -2.22
C GLU A 26 12.48 1.68 -2.14
N PHE A 27 11.31 1.08 -1.90
CA PHE A 27 10.06 1.84 -1.81
C PHE A 27 10.08 2.82 -0.64
N ALA A 28 10.51 2.38 0.55
CA ALA A 28 10.64 3.22 1.74
C ALA A 28 11.55 4.43 1.48
N LYS A 29 12.69 4.23 0.79
CA LYS A 29 13.59 5.30 0.39
C LYS A 29 12.88 6.33 -0.52
N ASN A 30 12.14 5.87 -1.52
CA ASN A 30 11.47 6.76 -2.48
C ASN A 30 10.34 7.58 -1.85
N VAL A 31 9.62 6.99 -0.89
CA VAL A 31 8.59 7.72 -0.12
C VAL A 31 9.17 8.49 1.07
N GLY A 32 10.49 8.42 1.30
CA GLY A 32 11.20 9.08 2.39
C GLY A 32 10.69 8.68 3.78
N LEU A 33 10.58 7.38 4.01
CA LEU A 33 10.29 6.72 5.28
C LEU A 33 11.45 5.82 5.68
N SER A 34 11.62 5.57 6.99
CA SER A 34 12.51 4.51 7.44
C SER A 34 11.94 3.15 7.04
N LEU A 35 12.81 2.17 6.75
CA LEU A 35 12.38 0.81 6.43
C LEU A 35 11.49 0.23 7.53
N ASN A 36 11.87 0.41 8.81
CA ASN A 36 11.07 -0.09 9.94
C ASN A 36 9.65 0.48 9.93
N HIS A 37 9.50 1.80 9.84
CA HIS A 37 8.19 2.46 9.80
C HIS A 37 7.37 2.00 8.58
N PHE A 38 8.00 1.91 7.40
CA PHE A 38 7.33 1.43 6.21
C PHE A 38 6.86 -0.04 6.35
N THR A 39 7.68 -0.93 6.92
CA THR A 39 7.27 -2.33 7.13
C THR A 39 6.17 -2.49 8.17
N GLN A 40 6.12 -1.63 9.20
CA GLN A 40 5.01 -1.60 10.15
C GLN A 40 3.72 -1.15 9.48
N LEU A 41 3.82 -0.18 8.56
CA LEU A 41 2.71 0.27 7.72
C LEU A 41 2.20 -0.87 6.83
N GLU A 42 3.09 -1.55 6.08
CA GLU A 42 2.69 -2.67 5.21
C GLU A 42 2.07 -3.87 5.94
N ARG A 43 2.36 -4.01 7.23
CA ARG A 43 1.81 -5.04 8.12
C ARG A 43 0.58 -4.57 8.90
N GLU A 44 0.14 -3.33 8.66
CA GLU A 44 -1.01 -2.72 9.34
C GLU A 44 -0.86 -2.61 10.87
N VAL A 45 0.39 -2.69 11.36
CA VAL A 45 0.74 -2.40 12.75
C VAL A 45 0.68 -0.90 13.02
N ALA A 46 0.99 -0.09 11.99
CA ALA A 46 0.89 1.37 12.02
C ALA A 46 -0.01 1.86 10.89
N GLY A 47 -0.87 2.83 11.18
CA GLY A 47 -1.72 3.45 10.17
C GLY A 47 -0.94 4.37 9.21
N ILE A 48 -1.49 4.58 8.01
CA ILE A 48 -0.97 5.56 7.07
C ILE A 48 -1.39 6.97 7.50
N THR A 49 -0.44 7.82 7.87
CA THR A 49 -0.72 9.24 8.12
C THR A 49 -1.14 9.95 6.84
N PHE A 50 -1.92 11.03 6.95
CA PHE A 50 -2.37 11.82 5.79
C PHE A 50 -1.20 12.26 4.89
N ARG A 51 -0.10 12.74 5.48
CA ARG A 51 1.12 13.12 4.73
C ARG A 51 1.72 11.93 3.97
N ASN A 52 1.80 10.77 4.62
CA ASN A 52 2.40 9.58 4.00
C ASN A 52 1.50 9.00 2.91
N HIS A 53 0.19 9.13 3.05
CA HIS A 53 -0.78 8.67 2.06
C HIS A 53 -0.46 9.26 0.67
N PHE A 54 -0.30 10.57 0.53
CA PHE A 54 0.04 11.19 -0.76
C PHE A 54 1.43 10.81 -1.27
N ARG A 55 2.41 10.66 -0.39
CA ARG A 55 3.78 10.24 -0.78
C ARG A 55 3.76 8.84 -1.39
N ILE A 56 3.05 7.93 -0.74
CA ILE A 56 2.87 6.55 -1.17
C ILE A 56 2.05 6.50 -2.46
N LEU A 57 0.91 7.18 -2.53
CA LEU A 57 0.06 7.21 -3.73
C LEU A 57 0.83 7.71 -4.95
N ARG A 58 1.60 8.80 -4.79
CA ARG A 58 2.46 9.32 -5.85
C ARG A 58 3.51 8.32 -6.30
N GLU A 59 4.12 7.58 -5.38
CA GLU A 59 5.12 6.58 -5.71
C GLU A 59 4.50 5.36 -6.43
N LEU A 60 3.34 4.90 -5.98
CA LEU A 60 2.59 3.84 -6.67
C LEU A 60 2.22 4.24 -8.11
N ARG A 61 1.82 5.49 -8.33
CA ARG A 61 1.56 6.01 -9.69
C ARG A 61 2.81 6.03 -10.57
N LYS A 62 4.00 6.33 -10.01
CA LYS A 62 5.27 6.22 -10.77
C LYS A 62 5.61 4.78 -11.15
N LEU A 63 5.16 3.80 -10.37
CA LEU A 63 5.26 2.38 -10.74
C LEU A 63 4.24 1.96 -11.84
N GLY A 64 3.46 2.92 -12.35
CA GLY A 64 2.52 2.74 -13.45
C GLY A 64 1.15 2.23 -13.03
N TYR A 65 0.76 2.40 -11.75
CA TYR A 65 -0.59 2.10 -11.32
C TYR A 65 -1.58 3.21 -11.66
N THR A 66 -2.72 2.84 -12.22
CA THR A 66 -3.89 3.74 -12.29
C THR A 66 -4.69 3.69 -10.99
N ASP A 67 -5.51 4.71 -10.75
CA ASP A 67 -6.36 4.76 -9.56
C ASP A 67 -7.37 3.59 -9.54
N GLN A 68 -7.87 3.14 -10.71
CA GLN A 68 -8.73 1.96 -10.81
C GLN A 68 -8.02 0.68 -10.41
N GLN A 69 -6.74 0.52 -10.78
CA GLN A 69 -5.96 -0.64 -10.38
C GLN A 69 -5.69 -0.64 -8.87
N LEU A 70 -5.40 0.51 -8.29
CA LEU A 70 -5.22 0.64 -6.84
C LEU A 70 -6.52 0.36 -6.08
N ALA A 71 -7.67 0.83 -6.60
CA ALA A 71 -8.98 0.50 -6.06
C ALA A 71 -9.28 -1.01 -6.14
N ALA A 72 -8.97 -1.66 -7.27
CA ALA A 72 -9.13 -3.09 -7.42
C ALA A 72 -8.24 -3.87 -6.42
N ILE A 73 -6.98 -3.47 -6.26
CA ILE A 73 -6.08 -4.09 -5.26
C ILE A 73 -6.63 -3.89 -3.85
N LEU A 74 -7.11 -2.68 -3.51
CA LEU A 74 -7.71 -2.40 -2.21
C LEU A 74 -8.89 -3.34 -1.92
N ILE A 75 -9.86 -3.40 -2.83
CA ILE A 75 -11.03 -4.29 -2.72
C ILE A 75 -10.58 -5.74 -2.56
N LEU A 76 -9.63 -6.21 -3.37
CA LEU A 76 -9.11 -7.57 -3.26
C LEU A 76 -8.44 -7.80 -1.89
N THR A 77 -7.62 -6.87 -1.42
CA THR A 77 -6.95 -7.02 -0.12
C THR A 77 -7.90 -7.00 1.06
N GLU A 78 -9.03 -6.29 0.97
CA GLU A 78 -10.04 -6.24 2.04
C GLU A 78 -11.00 -7.44 2.02
N ASN A 79 -11.21 -8.05 0.86
CA ASN A 79 -12.18 -9.14 0.69
C ASN A 79 -11.55 -10.54 0.59
N ILE A 80 -10.22 -10.65 0.53
CA ILE A 80 -9.54 -11.93 0.71
C ILE A 80 -9.55 -12.23 2.22
N GLU A 81 -10.64 -12.83 2.71
CA GLU A 81 -10.60 -13.60 3.95
C GLU A 81 -9.51 -14.67 3.82
N GLY A 82 -8.70 -14.81 4.86
CA GLY A 82 -7.43 -15.53 4.83
C GLY A 82 -7.48 -16.86 4.06
N VAL A 83 -6.69 -16.93 2.99
CA VAL A 83 -5.97 -18.18 2.72
C VAL A 83 -4.97 -18.32 3.86
N GLU A 84 -5.42 -18.86 4.99
CA GLU A 84 -4.54 -19.38 6.02
C GLU A 84 -3.59 -20.35 5.32
N VAL A 85 -2.36 -19.90 5.08
CA VAL A 85 -1.27 -20.83 4.81
C VAL A 85 -1.02 -21.53 6.14
N LYS A 86 -1.77 -22.62 6.38
CA LYS A 86 -1.44 -23.61 7.40
C LYS A 86 0.00 -24.03 7.17
N ARG A 87 0.89 -23.59 8.05
CA ARG A 87 2.22 -24.17 8.24
C ARG A 87 2.15 -25.09 9.45
#